data_AF-A0A7C0VC51-F1
#
_entry.id   AF-A0A7C0VC51-F1
#
_cell.length_a   1.000
_cell.length_b   1.000
_cell.length_c   1.000
_cell.angle_alpha   90.00
_cell.angle_beta   90.00
_cell.angle_gamma   90.00
#
_symmetry.space_group_name_H-M   'P 1'
#
loop_
_entity.id
_entity.type
_entity.pdbx_description
1 polymer ?
#
loop_
_entity_poly.entity_id
_entity_poly.type
_entity_poly.pdbx_seq_one_letter_code
_entity_poly.pdbx_strand_id
1 'polypeptide(L)'
;MFNRRFKPGTLIFVSDMADLFGSWVPSRWIKIVLEHVEKFLQTTFLFLTKNPECYLEFVSQIPSNVVLRATVETDRSYFKHKRYEERLKDMP
;
A
#
# COMPACT_ATOMS: atom_id res chain seq x y z
N MET A 1 -18.62 -15.83 -4.49
CA MET A 1 -18.18 -15.34 -5.81
C MET A 1 -18.09 -13.82 -5.75
N PHE A 2 -16.90 -13.24 -5.90
CA PHE A 2 -16.64 -11.80 -5.77
C PHE A 2 -17.17 -11.04 -7.01
N ASN A 3 -18.47 -10.78 -7.09
CA ASN A 3 -19.08 -10.04 -8.21
C ASN A 3 -19.39 -8.57 -7.85
N ARG A 4 -18.51 -7.92 -7.06
CA ARG A 4 -18.65 -6.48 -6.78
C ARG A 4 -18.33 -5.69 -8.04
N ARG A 5 -19.25 -4.82 -8.42
CA ARG A 5 -19.04 -3.82 -9.48
C ARG A 5 -18.73 -2.49 -8.82
N PHE A 6 -17.61 -1.88 -9.20
CA PHE A 6 -17.26 -0.53 -8.78
C PHE A 6 -17.92 0.49 -9.72
N LYS A 7 -18.31 1.65 -9.19
CA LYS A 7 -18.85 2.72 -10.02
C LYS A 7 -17.72 3.34 -10.85
N PRO A 8 -17.99 3.80 -12.08
CA PRO A 8 -17.01 4.59 -12.83
C PRO A 8 -16.48 5.77 -12.00
N GLY A 9 -15.18 6.07 -12.11
CA GLY A 9 -14.53 7.16 -11.35
C GLY A 9 -14.33 6.87 -9.85
N THR A 10 -14.47 5.63 -9.40
CA THR A 10 -14.16 5.26 -8.00
C THR A 10 -12.65 5.13 -7.79
N LEU A 11 -12.15 5.60 -6.66
CA LEU A 11 -10.79 5.32 -6.21
C LEU A 11 -10.73 3.94 -5.53
N ILE A 12 -9.82 3.08 -5.99
CA ILE A 12 -9.58 1.75 -5.42
C ILE A 12 -8.27 1.76 -4.64
N PHE A 13 -8.37 1.51 -3.33
CA PHE A 13 -7.18 1.29 -2.51
C PHE A 13 -6.76 -0.18 -2.62
N VAL A 14 -5.61 -0.43 -3.23
CA VAL A 14 -5.09 -1.79 -3.45
C VAL A 14 -4.28 -2.21 -2.23
N SER A 15 -4.48 -3.46 -1.79
CA SER A 15 -3.79 -4.03 -0.62
C SER A 15 -4.01 -3.20 0.65
N ASP A 16 -5.27 -2.96 1.03
CA ASP A 16 -5.64 -2.14 2.18
C ASP A 16 -5.02 -2.59 3.52
N MET A 17 -4.73 -3.88 3.65
CA MET A 17 -4.10 -4.50 4.83
C MET A 17 -2.74 -5.15 4.52
N ALA A 18 -2.14 -4.87 3.35
CA ALA A 18 -0.88 -5.49 2.93
C ALA A 18 0.07 -4.47 2.27
N ASP A 19 1.37 -4.78 2.25
CA ASP A 19 2.37 -3.97 1.56
C ASP A 19 2.83 -4.69 0.29
N LEU A 20 2.33 -4.24 -0.87
CA LEU A 20 2.67 -4.86 -2.17
C LEU A 20 4.14 -4.63 -2.56
N PHE A 21 4.75 -3.55 -2.10
CA PHE A 21 6.10 -3.13 -2.50
C PHE A 21 7.13 -3.39 -1.39
N GLY A 22 6.77 -4.21 -0.40
CA GLY A 22 7.72 -4.70 0.60
C GLY A 22 8.86 -5.49 -0.06
N SER A 23 10.06 -5.37 0.50
CA SER A 23 11.27 -6.02 -0.03
C SER A 23 11.18 -7.55 -0.11
N TRP A 24 10.27 -8.15 0.66
CA TRP A 24 10.00 -9.60 0.66
C TRP A 24 9.05 -10.05 -0.45
N VAL A 25 8.43 -9.13 -1.19
CA VAL A 25 7.45 -9.46 -2.24
C VAL A 25 8.20 -9.72 -3.56
N PRO A 26 8.06 -10.92 -4.16
CA PRO A 26 8.67 -11.20 -5.45
C PRO A 26 8.16 -10.26 -6.56
N SER A 27 9.06 -9.66 -7.34
CA SER A 27 8.75 -8.68 -8.39
C SER A 27 7.70 -9.17 -9.40
N ARG A 28 7.63 -10.49 -9.67
CA ARG A 28 6.62 -11.08 -10.56
C ARG A 28 5.18 -10.80 -10.09
N TRP A 29 4.93 -10.76 -8.79
CA TRP A 29 3.60 -10.51 -8.25
C TRP A 29 3.20 -9.06 -8.41
N ILE A 30 4.15 -8.14 -8.18
CA ILE A 30 3.95 -6.71 -8.42
C ILE A 30 3.59 -6.46 -9.88
N LYS A 31 4.32 -7.08 -10.82
CA LYS A 31 4.05 -7.00 -12.26
C LYS A 31 2.64 -7.44 -12.63
N ILE A 32 2.21 -8.62 -12.15
CA ILE A 32 0.86 -9.14 -12.42
C ILE A 32 -0.22 -8.17 -11.93
N VAL A 33 -0.02 -7.53 -10.78
CA VAL A 33 -0.96 -6.54 -10.25
C VAL A 33 -0.97 -5.28 -11.11
N LEU A 34 0.19 -4.74 -11.50
CA LEU A 34 0.30 -3.55 -12.36
C LEU A 34 -0.33 -3.81 -13.75
N GLU A 35 -0.06 -4.96 -14.35
CA GLU A 35 -0.68 -5.40 -15.62
C GLU A 35 -2.20 -5.54 -15.51
N HIS A 36 -2.73 -5.90 -14.34
CA HIS A 36 -4.17 -5.93 -14.12
C HIS A 36 -4.74 -4.51 -14.00
N VAL A 37 -4.07 -3.62 -13.27
CA VAL A 37 -4.45 -2.21 -13.10
C VAL A 37 -4.49 -1.47 -14.44
N GLU A 38 -3.52 -1.74 -15.33
CA GLU A 38 -3.44 -1.12 -16.65
C GLU A 38 -4.66 -1.40 -17.53
N LYS A 39 -5.37 -2.52 -17.30
CA LYS A 39 -6.62 -2.84 -18.04
C LYS A 39 -7.79 -1.93 -17.69
N PHE A 40 -7.67 -1.11 -16.63
CA PHE A 40 -8.75 -0.27 -16.10
C PHE A 40 -8.35 1.21 -15.99
N LEU A 41 -7.86 1.80 -17.09
CA LEU A 41 -7.38 3.19 -17.12
C LEU A 41 -8.42 4.26 -16.72
N GLN A 42 -9.73 3.94 -16.74
CA GLN A 42 -10.81 4.83 -16.28
C GLN A 42 -11.04 4.80 -14.75
N THR A 43 -10.30 3.95 -14.03
CA THR A 43 -10.38 3.81 -12.56
C THR A 43 -9.09 4.34 -11.94
N THR A 44 -9.19 5.11 -10.87
CA THR A 44 -8.00 5.57 -10.13
C THR A 44 -7.61 4.53 -9.09
N PHE A 45 -6.34 4.14 -9.08
CA PHE A 45 -5.82 3.19 -8.10
C PHE A 45 -4.87 3.90 -7.14
N LEU A 46 -4.90 3.51 -5.88
CA LEU A 46 -4.00 3.98 -4.84
C LEU A 46 -3.16 2.80 -4.34
N PHE A 47 -1.84 2.96 -4.35
CA PHE A 47 -0.92 2.09 -3.64
C PHE A 47 -0.26 2.83 -2.47
N LEU A 48 -0.07 2.12 -1.37
CA LEU A 48 0.58 2.60 -0.16
C LEU A 48 1.63 1.58 0.27
N THR A 49 2.84 2.04 0.62
CA THR A 49 3.94 1.17 1.05
C THR A 49 4.76 1.85 2.15
N LYS A 50 5.44 1.06 2.99
CA LYS A 50 6.53 1.52 3.85
C LYS A 50 7.89 1.52 3.14
N ASN A 51 7.98 0.96 1.94
CA ASN A 51 9.20 0.81 1.15
C ASN A 51 9.11 1.55 -0.20
N PRO A 52 9.09 2.90 -0.21
CA PRO A 52 8.86 3.67 -1.43
C PRO A 52 9.97 3.56 -2.48
N GLU A 53 11.18 3.14 -2.09
CA GLU A 53 12.30 2.93 -3.02
C GLU A 53 11.98 1.86 -4.07
N CYS A 54 11.20 0.85 -3.70
CA CYS A 54 10.78 -0.22 -4.60
C CYS A 54 9.99 0.31 -5.81
N TYR A 55 9.30 1.46 -5.70
CA TYR A 55 8.62 2.07 -6.86
C TYR A 55 9.57 2.38 -8.01
N LEU A 56 10.84 2.68 -7.74
CA LEU A 56 11.83 3.02 -8.76
C LEU A 56 12.11 1.85 -9.71
N GLU A 57 12.00 0.61 -9.23
CA GLU A 57 12.18 -0.60 -10.06
C GLU A 57 11.05 -0.80 -11.08
N PHE A 58 9.88 -0.21 -10.82
CA PHE A 58 8.66 -0.41 -11.61
C PHE A 58 8.18 0.88 -12.30
N VAL A 59 8.94 1.97 -12.25
CA VAL A 59 8.48 3.30 -12.73
C VAL A 59 7.99 3.27 -14.19
N SER A 60 8.60 2.45 -15.04
CA SER A 60 8.19 2.29 -16.45
C SER A 60 6.94 1.43 -16.66
N GLN A 61 6.51 0.69 -15.64
CA GLN A 61 5.37 -0.22 -15.65
C GLN A 61 4.18 0.33 -14.86
N ILE A 62 4.36 1.40 -14.07
CA ILE A 62 3.29 2.00 -13.27
C ILE A 62 2.36 2.79 -14.20
N PRO A 63 1.07 2.43 -14.32
CA PRO A 63 0.13 3.11 -15.21
C PRO A 63 -0.18 4.54 -14.75
N SER A 64 -0.59 5.40 -15.69
CA SER A 64 -0.85 6.83 -15.43
C SER A 64 -2.06 7.10 -14.51
N ASN A 65 -2.97 6.15 -14.36
CA ASN A 65 -4.14 6.20 -13.48
C ASN A 65 -3.83 5.78 -12.03
N VAL A 66 -2.56 5.61 -11.68
CA VAL A 66 -2.10 5.21 -10.35
C VAL A 66 -1.61 6.41 -9.53
N VAL A 67 -2.04 6.48 -8.28
CA VAL A 67 -1.50 7.35 -7.24
C VAL A 67 -0.60 6.52 -6.33
N LEU A 68 0.69 6.87 -6.26
CA LEU A 68 1.65 6.25 -5.36
C LEU A 68 1.73 7.05 -4.06
N ARG A 69 1.67 6.37 -2.92
CA ARG A 69 1.88 6.96 -1.59
C ARG A 69 2.88 6.14 -0.78
N ALA A 70 3.44 6.80 0.23
CA ALA A 70 4.29 6.19 1.23
C ALA A 70 3.67 6.41 2.62
N THR A 71 3.74 5.40 3.47
CA THR A 71 3.44 5.55 4.89
C THR A 71 4.62 6.25 5.56
N VAL A 72 4.36 7.38 6.21
CA VAL A 72 5.36 8.11 7.01
C VAL A 72 4.91 8.02 8.46
N GLU A 73 5.76 7.46 9.31
CA GLU A 73 5.56 7.40 10.76
C GLU A 73 6.60 8.26 11.46
N THR A 74 6.33 8.63 12.71
CA THR A 74 7.31 9.32 13.55
C THR A 74 7.88 8.37 14.59
N ASP A 75 9.20 8.38 14.77
CA ASP A 75 9.86 7.65 15.85
C ASP A 75 9.71 8.34 17.22
N ARG A 76 9.03 9.50 17.25
CA ARG A 76 8.84 10.28 18.46
C ARG A 76 7.68 9.74 19.28
N SER A 77 7.99 9.22 20.47
CA SER A 77 6.98 8.83 21.45
C SER A 77 6.47 10.08 22.21
N TYR A 78 5.47 10.75 21.65
CA TYR A 78 4.81 11.90 22.31
C TYR A 78 3.84 11.48 23.42
N PHE A 79 3.45 10.22 23.45
CA PHE A 79 2.48 9.68 24.40
C PHE A 79 3.16 8.76 25.41
N LYS A 80 3.78 9.33 26.44
CA LYS A 80 3.93 8.63 27.75
C LYS A 80 2.56 8.55 28.42
N HIS A 81 1.59 7.92 27.77
CA HIS A 81 0.31 7.64 28.38
C HIS A 81 0.54 6.49 29.35
N LYS A 82 0.17 6.66 30.63
CA LYS A 82 0.36 5.67 31.71
C LYS A 82 -0.06 4.23 31.31
N ARG A 83 -1.10 4.13 30.48
CA ARG A 83 -1.61 2.90 29.87
C ARG A 83 -0.62 2.16 28.95
N TYR A 84 0.25 2.86 28.21
CA TYR A 84 1.29 2.21 27.40
C TYR A 84 2.45 1.72 28.27
N GLU A 85 2.82 2.46 29.32
CA GLU A 85 3.86 2.01 30.26
C GLU A 85 3.43 0.76 31.04
N GLU A 86 2.15 0.65 31.41
CA GLU A 86 1.62 -0.57 32.04
C GLU A 86 1.67 -1.77 31.08
N ARG A 87 1.30 -1.59 29.81
CA ARG A 87 1.36 -2.67 28.79
C ARG A 87 2.78 -3.08 28.41
N LEU A 88 3.75 -2.17 28.49
CA LEU A 88 5.15 -2.47 28.22
C LEU A 88 5.81 -3.28 29.34
N LYS A 89 5.31 -3.19 30.59
CA LYS A 89 5.81 -3.99 31.72
C LYS A 89 5.47 -5.47 31.61
N ASP A 90 4.38 -5.79 30.93
CA ASP A 90 3.89 -7.16 30.72
C ASP A 90 4.32 -7.73 29.36
N MET A 91 5.12 -6.98 28.59
CA MET A 91 5.61 -7.42 27.29
C MET A 91 6.88 -8.27 27.50
N PRO A 92 6.94 -9.51 26.98
CA PRO A 92 8.05 -10.44 27.20
C PRO A 92 9.38 -9.95 26.59
#